data_AF-A0A7C8IK52-F1
#
_entry.id   AF-A0A7C8IK52-F1
#
_cell.length_a   1.000
_cell.length_b   1.000
_cell.length_c   1.000
_cell.angle_alpha   90.00
_cell.angle_beta   90.00
_cell.angle_gamma   90.00
#
_symmetry.space_group_name_H-M   'P 1'
#
loop_
_entity.id
_entity.type
_entity.pdbx_description
1 polymer ?
#
loop_
_entity_poly.entity_id
_entity_poly.type
_entity_poly.pdbx_seq_one_letter_code
_entity_poly.pdbx_strand_id
1 'polypeptide(L)'
;MLTSRKLLLRLRSGSSLLTPKPRPIAPIYTRAISYYVHGNSTPRSKTGFTITPPRTIFGIAGISTMAPTTSFSDAVVQAMRKMYPEELADKSWDNTGYQAPSFTGNEGSTTPTVLLTNDLTRAVVDEALEKRANVIVCYHPVIFRPLKSLTTKDPMQTQLLRLIAAGISVYCPHTAVDAAVGGLNDWLCDILIDGDKEIKRTVAEPISRSLPESLQGQDVGYGRAFELSAPITLQTLLKRLSTGIGGQKYLMVALPPALDDLTKTQTITKIAVCAGSGADVLKNTDAQVLVTGEMAHHYALRHTQLGQIVVTCFHSNSERKFLEQRLKPQLEAQLNGIGYGNALVHVSSADRDPFDIIDVRDLA
;
A
#
# COMPACT_ATOMS: atom_id res chain seq x y z
N MET A 1 29.39 -55.44 6.53
CA MET A 1 28.84 -56.76 6.91
C MET A 1 28.26 -56.65 8.31
N LEU A 2 27.06 -57.21 8.53
CA LEU A 2 26.17 -57.18 9.71
C LEU A 2 25.57 -55.80 10.05
N THR A 3 24.35 -55.38 9.69
CA THR A 3 22.96 -55.91 9.75
C THR A 3 22.37 -56.16 11.14
N SER A 4 21.51 -55.24 11.61
CA SER A 4 20.28 -55.44 12.41
C SER A 4 19.68 -54.06 12.68
N ARG A 5 18.37 -53.78 12.74
CA ARG A 5 17.12 -54.45 12.39
C ARG A 5 16.06 -53.32 12.32
N LYS A 6 15.15 -53.40 11.36
CA LYS A 6 13.98 -52.51 11.20
C LYS A 6 13.09 -52.54 12.45
N LEU A 7 12.62 -51.39 12.91
CA LEU A 7 11.42 -51.29 13.75
C LEU A 7 10.34 -50.53 12.98
N LEU A 8 9.32 -51.29 12.56
CA LEU A 8 8.15 -50.85 11.82
C LEU A 8 6.99 -50.79 12.83
N LEU A 9 6.55 -49.61 13.24
CA LEU A 9 5.31 -49.46 14.01
C LEU A 9 4.18 -49.04 13.06
N ARG A 10 3.38 -50.04 12.68
CA ARG A 10 2.01 -49.85 12.19
C ARG A 10 1.09 -49.78 13.40
N LEU A 11 0.35 -48.68 13.53
CA LEU A 11 -0.90 -48.64 14.30
C LEU A 11 -2.00 -48.13 13.37
N ARG A 12 -2.97 -49.01 13.09
CA ARG A 12 -4.27 -48.70 12.48
C ARG A 12 -5.35 -49.19 13.43
N SER A 13 -6.17 -48.27 13.93
CA SER A 13 -7.59 -48.41 14.31
C SER A 13 -7.99 -47.03 14.86
N GLY A 14 -8.85 -46.24 14.23
CA GLY A 14 -10.26 -46.57 14.02
C GLY A 14 -11.08 -46.05 15.21
N SER A 15 -11.49 -44.78 15.16
CA SER A 15 -12.72 -44.31 15.82
C SER A 15 -13.13 -42.98 15.19
N SER A 16 -14.27 -43.00 14.51
CA SER A 16 -14.96 -41.83 13.99
C SER A 16 -15.68 -41.14 15.14
N LEU A 17 -15.26 -39.93 15.49
CA LEU A 17 -16.08 -39.02 16.29
C LEU A 17 -16.82 -38.09 15.34
N LEU A 18 -18.12 -38.32 15.27
CA LEU A 18 -19.12 -37.51 14.58
C LEU A 18 -19.07 -36.07 15.11
N THR A 19 -18.68 -35.13 14.26
CA THR A 19 -18.90 -33.70 14.51
C THR A 19 -20.33 -33.33 14.09
N PRO A 20 -21.09 -32.57 14.91
CA PRO A 20 -22.47 -32.23 14.59
C PRO A 20 -22.54 -31.20 13.45
N LYS A 21 -23.33 -31.51 12.42
CA LYS A 21 -23.65 -30.60 11.30
C LYS A 21 -24.30 -29.30 11.82
N PRO A 22 -23.97 -28.13 11.27
CA PRO A 22 -24.66 -26.88 11.57
C PRO A 22 -26.08 -26.91 10.97
N ARG A 23 -27.09 -26.51 11.75
CA ARG A 23 -28.47 -26.33 11.28
C ARG A 23 -28.59 -25.03 10.47
N PRO A 24 -29.36 -25.01 9.36
CA PRO A 24 -29.62 -23.78 8.63
C PRO A 24 -30.57 -22.87 9.41
N ILE A 25 -30.21 -21.60 9.52
CA ILE A 25 -31.07 -20.53 10.03
C ILE A 25 -31.99 -20.11 8.87
N ALA A 26 -33.30 -20.25 9.07
CA ALA A 26 -34.31 -19.81 8.12
C ALA A 26 -34.44 -18.26 8.13
N PRO A 27 -34.73 -17.63 6.97
CA PRO A 27 -34.91 -16.18 6.90
C PRO A 27 -36.28 -15.78 7.45
N ILE A 28 -36.31 -14.79 8.35
CA ILE A 28 -37.55 -14.15 8.78
C ILE A 28 -37.98 -13.15 7.69
N TYR A 29 -39.20 -13.36 7.20
CA TYR A 29 -39.86 -12.57 6.16
C TYR A 29 -40.10 -11.11 6.57
N THR A 30 -39.75 -10.23 5.63
CA THR A 30 -40.48 -9.08 5.07
C THR A 30 -41.74 -8.57 5.81
N ARG A 31 -41.77 -7.27 6.10
CA ARG A 31 -43.02 -6.49 6.04
C ARG A 31 -42.82 -5.23 5.20
N ALA A 32 -43.40 -5.27 4.01
CA ALA A 32 -43.68 -4.10 3.17
C ALA A 32 -44.79 -3.27 3.83
N ILE A 33 -44.59 -1.95 3.90
CA ILE A 33 -45.63 -1.00 4.30
C ILE A 33 -46.35 -0.59 3.01
N SER A 34 -47.59 -1.04 2.87
CA SER A 34 -48.51 -0.62 1.81
C SER A 34 -49.40 0.50 2.36
N TYR A 35 -49.42 1.65 1.67
CA TYR A 35 -50.29 2.78 2.02
C TYR A 35 -51.73 2.45 1.61
N TYR A 36 -52.63 2.38 2.59
CA TYR A 36 -54.07 2.32 2.36
C TYR A 36 -54.63 3.75 2.30
N VAL A 37 -55.20 4.10 1.14
CA VAL A 37 -56.04 5.28 0.94
C VAL A 37 -57.44 4.94 1.45
N HIS A 38 -58.00 5.77 2.33
CA HIS A 38 -59.43 5.79 2.63
C HIS A 38 -59.93 7.22 2.47
N GLY A 39 -60.78 7.42 1.47
CA GLY A 39 -61.65 8.58 1.39
C GLY A 39 -62.89 8.37 2.24
N ASN A 40 -63.32 9.43 2.94
CA ASN A 40 -64.73 9.77 3.01
C ASN A 40 -64.91 11.24 3.43
N SER A 41 -65.94 11.81 2.84
CA SER A 41 -66.33 13.21 2.79
C SER A 41 -67.22 13.63 3.97
N THR A 42 -67.14 14.90 4.38
CA THR A 42 -68.28 15.84 4.59
C THR A 42 -67.77 17.21 5.08
N PRO A 43 -68.53 18.31 4.88
CA PRO A 43 -67.96 19.65 4.67
C PRO A 43 -68.10 20.57 5.90
N ARG A 44 -67.15 21.50 6.11
CA ARG A 44 -67.38 22.69 6.94
C ARG A 44 -66.54 23.91 6.56
N SER A 45 -67.29 24.99 6.31
CA SER A 45 -67.02 26.44 6.41
C SER A 45 -65.66 27.01 6.00
N LYS A 46 -65.72 27.82 4.93
CA LYS A 46 -64.74 28.80 4.47
C LYS A 46 -64.47 29.88 5.54
N THR A 47 -63.23 30.00 6.00
CA THR A 47 -62.61 31.27 6.39
C THR A 47 -61.19 31.25 5.81
N GLY A 48 -60.98 32.03 4.74
CA GLY A 48 -59.69 32.11 4.07
C GLY A 48 -58.77 33.09 4.80
N PHE A 49 -57.68 32.58 5.36
CA PHE A 49 -56.49 33.38 5.63
C PHE A 49 -55.54 33.22 4.44
N THR A 50 -55.46 34.25 3.61
CA THR A 50 -54.43 34.36 2.56
C THR A 50 -53.11 34.78 3.22
N ILE A 51 -52.18 33.83 3.34
CA ILE A 51 -50.77 34.16 3.56
C ILE A 51 -50.18 34.44 2.19
N THR A 52 -49.91 35.71 1.90
CA THR A 52 -49.16 36.11 0.70
C THR A 52 -47.69 35.74 0.91
N PRO A 53 -47.08 34.85 0.11
CA PRO A 53 -45.64 34.63 0.18
C PRO A 53 -44.94 35.88 -0.37
N PRO A 54 -43.76 36.26 0.13
CA PRO A 54 -43.01 37.35 -0.46
C PRO A 54 -42.65 36.96 -1.90
N ARG A 55 -42.95 37.87 -2.85
CA ARG A 55 -42.47 37.78 -4.23
C ARG A 55 -40.95 37.81 -4.23
N THR A 56 -40.35 36.63 -4.23
CA THR A 56 -38.93 36.48 -4.53
C THR A 56 -38.82 36.45 -6.05
N ILE A 57 -38.25 37.51 -6.61
CA ILE A 57 -37.87 37.55 -8.02
C ILE A 57 -36.76 36.51 -8.18
N PHE A 58 -37.12 35.30 -8.62
CA PHE A 58 -36.14 34.37 -9.17
C PHE A 58 -35.71 34.93 -10.52
N GLY A 59 -34.65 35.74 -10.51
CA GLY A 59 -33.83 35.90 -11.69
C GLY A 59 -33.31 34.52 -12.07
N ILE A 60 -33.66 34.06 -13.27
CA ILE A 60 -33.05 32.87 -13.88
C ILE A 60 -31.63 33.28 -14.24
N ALA A 61 -30.75 33.32 -13.23
CA ALA A 61 -29.33 33.24 -13.46
C ALA A 61 -29.11 31.84 -14.05
N GLY A 62 -28.68 31.79 -15.30
CA GLY A 62 -28.38 30.53 -15.98
C GLY A 62 -27.52 29.68 -15.06
N ILE A 63 -28.00 28.47 -14.78
CA ILE A 63 -27.16 27.43 -14.21
C ILE A 63 -26.11 27.17 -15.29
N SER A 64 -24.98 27.86 -15.18
CA SER A 64 -23.77 27.45 -15.84
C SER A 64 -23.42 26.12 -15.20
N THR A 65 -23.78 25.04 -15.89
CA THR A 65 -23.20 23.73 -15.64
C THR A 65 -21.74 23.82 -16.05
N MET A 66 -20.93 24.53 -15.26
CA MET A 66 -19.50 24.32 -15.23
C MET A 66 -19.36 22.86 -14.83
N ALA A 67 -18.90 22.02 -15.76
CA ALA A 67 -18.36 20.72 -15.40
C ALA A 67 -17.43 20.97 -14.20
N PRO A 68 -17.52 20.20 -13.10
CA PRO A 68 -16.68 20.44 -11.95
C PRO A 68 -15.23 20.43 -12.43
N THR A 69 -14.56 21.58 -12.32
CA THR A 69 -13.13 21.65 -12.56
C THR A 69 -12.50 20.70 -11.56
N THR A 70 -11.89 19.61 -12.05
CA THR A 70 -11.24 18.58 -11.24
C THR A 70 -10.42 19.23 -10.14
N SER A 71 -10.69 18.90 -8.88
CA SER A 71 -9.93 19.47 -7.75
C SER A 71 -8.45 19.09 -7.89
N PHE A 72 -7.54 19.86 -7.30
CA PHE A 72 -6.13 19.50 -7.33
C PHE A 72 -5.86 18.12 -6.68
N SER A 73 -6.60 17.76 -5.61
CA SER A 73 -6.53 16.43 -5.02
C SER A 73 -6.91 15.35 -6.03
N ASP A 74 -8.00 15.55 -6.78
CA ASP A 74 -8.44 14.60 -7.81
C ASP A 74 -7.45 14.50 -8.97
N ALA A 75 -6.81 15.60 -9.35
CA ALA A 75 -5.75 15.61 -10.36
C ALA A 75 -4.54 14.76 -9.91
N VAL A 76 -4.14 14.88 -8.64
CA VAL A 76 -3.09 14.04 -8.04
C VAL A 76 -3.50 12.56 -8.02
N VAL A 77 -4.74 12.25 -7.61
CA VAL A 77 -5.24 10.87 -7.60
C VAL A 77 -5.33 10.28 -9.01
N GLN A 78 -5.76 11.06 -10.00
CA GLN A 78 -5.78 10.60 -11.40
C GLN A 78 -4.37 10.36 -11.93
N ALA A 79 -3.40 11.22 -11.60
CA ALA A 79 -2.00 11.01 -11.94
C ALA A 79 -1.45 9.73 -11.29
N MET A 80 -1.75 9.49 -10.01
CA MET A 80 -1.39 8.27 -9.30
C MET A 80 -2.01 7.03 -9.95
N ARG A 81 -3.31 7.02 -10.23
CA ARG A 81 -4.02 5.91 -10.88
C ARG A 81 -3.51 5.61 -12.28
N LYS A 82 -3.04 6.62 -13.00
CA LYS A 82 -2.44 6.44 -14.33
C LYS A 82 -1.10 5.71 -14.25
N MET A 83 -0.31 5.98 -13.21
CA MET A 83 0.98 5.30 -12.98
C MET A 83 0.80 3.93 -12.32
N TYR A 84 -0.11 3.86 -11.35
CA TYR A 84 -0.37 2.73 -10.47
C TYR A 84 -1.88 2.48 -10.36
N PRO A 85 -2.49 1.81 -11.35
CA PRO A 85 -3.92 1.54 -11.36
C PRO A 85 -4.38 0.77 -10.12
N GLU A 86 -5.42 1.24 -9.45
CA GLU A 86 -5.94 0.61 -8.21
C GLU A 86 -6.48 -0.80 -8.46
N GLU A 87 -6.79 -1.13 -9.71
CA GLU A 87 -7.15 -2.48 -10.17
C GLU A 87 -5.99 -3.47 -10.05
N LEU A 88 -4.77 -3.04 -9.73
CA LEU A 88 -3.65 -3.90 -9.41
C LEU A 88 -3.59 -4.27 -7.92
N ALA A 89 -4.19 -3.48 -7.03
CA ALA A 89 -4.16 -3.73 -5.59
C ALA A 89 -4.82 -5.06 -5.19
N ASP A 90 -4.40 -5.62 -4.04
CA ASP A 90 -4.98 -6.84 -3.48
C ASP A 90 -6.39 -6.57 -2.94
N LYS A 91 -7.40 -7.10 -3.63
CA LYS A 91 -8.81 -6.87 -3.28
C LYS A 91 -9.29 -7.68 -2.07
N SER A 92 -8.50 -8.62 -1.58
CA SER A 92 -8.89 -9.49 -0.47
C SER A 92 -8.61 -8.88 0.89
N TRP A 93 -7.64 -7.97 0.99
CA TRP A 93 -7.23 -7.39 2.27
C TRP A 93 -6.79 -5.92 2.20
N ASP A 94 -6.38 -5.41 1.04
CA ASP A 94 -5.85 -4.05 0.94
C ASP A 94 -6.97 -2.99 0.93
N ASN A 95 -6.62 -1.78 1.39
CA ASN A 95 -7.47 -0.61 1.36
C ASN A 95 -6.81 0.53 0.55
N THR A 96 -6.46 0.24 -0.69
CA THR A 96 -5.97 1.23 -1.68
C THR A 96 -7.11 2.18 -2.10
N GLY A 97 -6.80 3.46 -2.25
CA GLY A 97 -7.70 4.52 -2.70
C GLY A 97 -7.73 5.72 -1.75
N TYR A 98 -8.74 6.57 -1.91
CA TYR A 98 -8.99 7.67 -0.97
C TYR A 98 -9.26 7.14 0.44
N GLN A 99 -8.45 7.58 1.40
CA GLN A 99 -8.65 7.30 2.83
C GLN A 99 -9.52 8.39 3.47
N ALA A 100 -9.33 9.64 3.06
CA ALA A 100 -10.12 10.77 3.51
C ALA A 100 -10.11 11.87 2.43
N PRO A 101 -11.19 12.06 1.66
CA PRO A 101 -11.26 13.17 0.71
C PRO A 101 -11.58 14.48 1.43
N SER A 102 -11.05 15.60 0.91
CA SER A 102 -11.47 16.95 1.30
C SER A 102 -12.62 17.43 0.43
N PHE A 103 -13.64 18.07 1.03
CA PHE A 103 -14.82 18.57 0.31
C PHE A 103 -14.63 19.99 -0.23
N THR A 104 -13.92 20.84 0.52
CA THR A 104 -13.68 22.25 0.19
C THR A 104 -12.28 22.48 -0.37
N GLY A 105 -11.38 21.49 -0.20
CA GLY A 105 -9.95 21.71 -0.35
C GLY A 105 -9.39 22.61 0.76
N ASN A 106 -8.06 22.73 0.80
CA ASN A 106 -7.37 23.66 1.69
C ASN A 106 -7.37 25.07 1.05
N GLU A 107 -8.42 25.86 1.32
CA GLU A 107 -8.59 27.24 0.80
C GLU A 107 -7.48 28.21 1.26
N GLY A 108 -6.73 27.85 2.31
CA GLY A 108 -5.59 28.63 2.81
C GLY A 108 -4.28 28.40 2.05
N SER A 109 -4.26 27.48 1.08
CA SER A 109 -3.08 27.16 0.27
C SER A 109 -3.07 28.00 -1.02
N THR A 110 -2.04 28.83 -1.17
CA THR A 110 -1.82 29.65 -2.37
C THR A 110 -1.13 28.89 -3.50
N THR A 111 -0.54 27.73 -3.19
CA THR A 111 0.23 26.92 -4.15
C THR A 111 -0.13 25.46 -3.98
N PRO A 112 -0.61 24.77 -5.04
CA PRO A 112 -0.95 23.36 -4.97
C PRO A 112 0.22 22.53 -4.42
N THR A 113 -0.01 21.83 -3.32
CA THR A 113 1.06 21.14 -2.57
C THR A 113 0.67 19.71 -2.24
N VAL A 114 1.54 18.77 -2.59
CA VAL A 114 1.46 17.34 -2.26
C VAL A 114 2.52 16.99 -1.22
N LEU A 115 2.16 16.23 -0.20
CA LEU A 115 3.12 15.59 0.70
C LEU A 115 3.09 14.07 0.47
N LEU A 116 4.24 13.48 0.14
CA LEU A 116 4.46 12.04 0.04
C LEU A 116 4.99 11.53 1.38
N THR A 117 4.48 10.40 1.85
CA THR A 117 4.94 9.75 3.10
C THR A 117 4.70 8.25 3.02
N ASN A 118 5.48 7.44 3.74
CA ASN A 118 5.15 6.03 3.95
C ASN A 118 4.04 5.90 4.98
N ASP A 119 4.28 6.45 6.17
CA ASP A 119 3.43 6.31 7.35
C ASP A 119 2.83 7.65 7.78
N LEU A 120 1.54 7.68 8.13
CA LEU A 120 0.86 8.90 8.59
C LEU A 120 0.95 9.05 10.12
N THR A 121 2.10 9.49 10.62
CA THR A 121 2.30 9.77 12.05
C THR A 121 1.84 11.18 12.43
N ARG A 122 1.78 11.48 13.73
CA ARG A 122 1.50 12.84 14.24
C ARG A 122 2.48 13.87 13.66
N ALA A 123 3.77 13.53 13.59
CA ALA A 123 4.80 14.45 13.09
C ALA A 123 4.61 14.75 11.59
N VAL A 124 4.20 13.76 10.80
CA VAL A 124 3.88 13.95 9.38
C VAL A 124 2.62 14.82 9.21
N VAL A 125 1.61 14.64 10.07
CA VAL A 125 0.44 15.52 10.07
C VAL A 125 0.80 16.96 10.43
N ASP A 126 1.65 17.16 11.44
CA ASP A 126 2.12 18.49 11.82
C ASP A 126 2.88 19.15 10.64
N GLU A 127 3.75 18.41 9.95
CA GLU A 127 4.45 18.87 8.73
C GLU A 127 3.48 19.21 7.58
N ALA A 128 2.45 18.38 7.35
CA ALA A 128 1.46 18.63 6.30
C ALA A 128 0.65 19.91 6.54
N LEU A 129 0.29 20.17 7.80
CA LEU A 129 -0.42 21.39 8.22
C LEU A 129 0.46 22.63 8.06
N GLU A 130 1.73 22.54 8.48
CA GLU A 130 2.71 23.62 8.31
C GLU A 130 2.91 23.98 6.84
N LYS A 131 3.08 22.96 5.99
CA LYS A 131 3.23 23.13 4.54
C LYS A 131 1.93 23.51 3.82
N ARG A 132 0.80 23.55 4.53
CA ARG A 132 -0.55 23.75 3.97
C ARG A 132 -0.80 22.84 2.77
N ALA A 133 -0.44 21.56 2.91
CA ALA A 133 -0.66 20.57 1.86
C ALA A 133 -2.14 20.53 1.47
N ASN A 134 -2.41 20.26 0.19
CA ASN A 134 -3.76 20.02 -0.30
C ASN A 134 -4.10 18.53 -0.23
N VAL A 135 -3.09 17.67 -0.43
CA VAL A 135 -3.23 16.22 -0.39
C VAL A 135 -1.96 15.56 0.13
N ILE A 136 -2.14 14.51 0.92
CA ILE A 136 -1.11 13.56 1.32
C ILE A 136 -1.28 12.29 0.49
N VAL A 137 -0.21 11.84 -0.15
CA VAL A 137 -0.11 10.48 -0.70
C VAL A 137 0.67 9.65 0.32
N CYS A 138 -0.07 8.86 1.08
CA CYS A 138 0.46 7.98 2.13
C CYS A 138 0.58 6.56 1.56
N TYR A 139 1.78 6.02 1.42
CA TYR A 139 1.99 4.70 0.81
C TYR A 139 1.26 3.60 1.61
N HIS A 140 1.31 3.63 2.94
CA HIS A 140 0.53 2.72 3.77
C HIS A 140 -0.91 3.22 4.01
N PRO A 141 -1.90 2.31 3.96
CA PRO A 141 -3.29 2.66 4.24
C PRO A 141 -3.47 3.04 5.71
N VAL A 142 -3.82 4.31 5.93
CA VAL A 142 -4.11 4.86 7.27
C VAL A 142 -5.31 4.15 7.90
N ILE A 143 -6.36 3.88 7.10
CA ILE A 143 -7.49 3.04 7.48
C ILE A 143 -7.19 1.62 7.00
N PHE A 144 -6.41 0.85 7.75
CA PHE A 144 -6.10 -0.53 7.35
C PHE A 144 -7.24 -1.52 7.65
N ARG A 145 -8.03 -1.24 8.69
CA ARG A 145 -9.20 -2.04 9.06
C ARG A 145 -10.46 -1.18 9.09
N PRO A 146 -11.64 -1.74 8.77
CA PRO A 146 -12.89 -0.99 8.84
C PRO A 146 -13.11 -0.34 10.21
N LEU A 147 -13.37 0.97 10.19
CA LEU A 147 -13.66 1.74 11.40
C LEU A 147 -15.15 1.64 11.73
N LYS A 148 -15.47 1.31 12.99
CA LYS A 148 -16.84 1.40 13.50
C LYS A 148 -17.26 2.83 13.86
N SER A 149 -16.28 3.69 14.14
CA SER A 149 -16.45 5.10 14.49
C SER A 149 -15.15 5.86 14.26
N LEU A 150 -15.24 7.17 14.01
CA LEU A 150 -14.10 8.09 13.93
C LEU A 150 -14.12 9.03 15.14
N THR A 151 -13.11 8.95 16.01
CA THR A 151 -13.06 9.63 17.31
C THR A 151 -11.65 10.11 17.64
N THR A 152 -11.51 10.95 18.68
CA THR A 152 -10.21 11.43 19.18
C THR A 152 -9.54 10.49 20.19
N LYS A 153 -10.06 9.27 20.38
CA LYS A 153 -9.53 8.30 21.35
C LYS A 153 -8.38 7.46 20.79
N ASP A 154 -8.33 7.33 19.48
CA ASP A 154 -7.29 6.60 18.77
C ASP A 154 -6.34 7.60 18.08
N PRO A 155 -5.01 7.43 18.18
CA PRO A 155 -4.05 8.36 17.60
C PRO A 155 -4.19 8.51 16.08
N MET A 156 -4.47 7.43 15.35
CA MET A 156 -4.62 7.45 13.90
C MET A 156 -5.93 8.17 13.52
N GLN A 157 -7.04 7.85 14.17
CA GLN A 157 -8.32 8.54 13.94
C GLN A 157 -8.22 10.04 14.23
N THR A 158 -7.49 10.42 15.29
CA THR A 158 -7.22 11.81 15.63
C THR A 158 -6.46 12.52 14.52
N GLN A 159 -5.45 11.88 13.92
CA GLN A 159 -4.72 12.45 12.78
C GLN A 159 -5.63 12.66 11.57
N LEU A 160 -6.48 11.69 11.22
CA LEU A 160 -7.45 11.85 10.14
C LEU A 160 -8.42 13.01 10.40
N LEU A 161 -8.96 13.13 11.61
CA LEU A 161 -9.86 14.23 11.98
C LEU A 161 -9.18 15.60 11.82
N ARG A 162 -7.91 15.72 12.20
CA ARG A 162 -7.13 16.95 12.03
C ARG A 162 -6.95 17.33 10.55
N LEU A 163 -6.64 16.36 9.71
CA LEU A 163 -6.46 16.59 8.27
C LEU A 163 -7.79 16.96 7.58
N ILE A 164 -8.88 16.25 7.91
CA ILE A 164 -10.22 16.56 7.42
C ILE A 164 -10.62 17.99 7.83
N ALA A 165 -10.42 18.36 9.09
CA ALA A 165 -10.73 19.70 9.58
C ALA A 165 -9.90 20.80 8.89
N ALA A 166 -8.69 20.48 8.44
CA ALA A 166 -7.81 21.37 7.68
C ALA A 166 -8.04 21.32 6.16
N GLY A 167 -9.00 20.52 5.68
CA GLY A 167 -9.28 20.37 4.26
C GLY A 167 -8.17 19.67 3.46
N ILE A 168 -7.36 18.83 4.11
CA ILE A 168 -6.27 18.07 3.48
C ILE A 168 -6.75 16.65 3.15
N SER A 169 -6.70 16.29 1.87
CA SER A 169 -7.05 14.94 1.41
C SER A 169 -5.96 13.92 1.76
N VAL A 170 -6.33 12.65 1.95
CA VAL A 170 -5.40 11.53 2.12
C VAL A 170 -5.73 10.44 1.11
N TYR A 171 -4.74 10.10 0.29
CA TYR A 171 -4.80 9.05 -0.72
C TYR A 171 -3.74 7.98 -0.45
N CYS A 172 -4.09 6.71 -0.70
CA CYS A 172 -3.20 5.58 -0.48
C CYS A 172 -3.12 4.69 -1.72
N PRO A 173 -1.94 4.52 -2.35
CA PRO A 173 -1.77 3.64 -3.51
C PRO A 173 -1.31 2.21 -3.16
N HIS A 174 -0.69 2.02 -1.98
CA HIS A 174 -0.20 0.75 -1.40
C HIS A 174 0.13 -0.36 -2.41
N THR A 175 -0.58 -1.49 -2.37
CA THR A 175 -0.25 -2.68 -3.16
C THR A 175 -0.40 -2.49 -4.66
N ALA A 176 -1.11 -1.46 -5.13
CA ALA A 176 -1.11 -1.11 -6.56
C ALA A 176 0.29 -0.68 -7.02
N VAL A 177 1.04 0.03 -6.18
CA VAL A 177 2.44 0.41 -6.45
C VAL A 177 3.36 -0.81 -6.44
N ASP A 178 3.09 -1.77 -5.55
CA ASP A 178 3.91 -2.98 -5.43
C ASP A 178 3.76 -3.90 -6.64
N ALA A 179 2.55 -3.95 -7.17
CA ALA A 179 2.19 -4.80 -8.28
C ALA A 179 2.61 -4.24 -9.65
N ALA A 180 2.59 -2.92 -9.81
CA ALA A 180 2.74 -2.25 -11.09
C ALA A 180 4.13 -2.39 -11.72
N VAL A 181 4.16 -2.38 -13.05
CA VAL A 181 5.39 -2.17 -13.82
C VAL A 181 5.90 -0.75 -13.57
N GLY A 182 7.20 -0.61 -13.31
CA GLY A 182 7.81 0.65 -12.89
C GLY A 182 7.50 1.04 -11.43
N GLY A 183 6.87 0.14 -10.68
CA GLY A 183 6.52 0.32 -9.28
C GLY A 183 7.68 0.07 -8.32
N LEU A 184 7.33 -0.19 -7.06
CA LEU A 184 8.29 -0.27 -5.95
C LEU A 184 9.29 -1.43 -6.13
N ASN A 185 8.81 -2.61 -6.50
CA ASN A 185 9.67 -3.78 -6.64
C ASN A 185 10.60 -3.67 -7.86
N ASP A 186 10.20 -2.95 -8.91
CA ASP A 186 11.09 -2.65 -10.03
C ASP A 186 12.18 -1.65 -9.63
N TRP A 187 11.87 -0.69 -8.74
CA TRP A 187 12.87 0.22 -8.18
C TRP A 187 13.91 -0.51 -7.33
N LEU A 188 13.49 -1.46 -6.49
CA LEU A 188 14.43 -2.32 -5.78
C LEU A 188 15.31 -3.14 -6.73
N CYS A 189 14.75 -3.65 -7.84
CA CYS A 189 15.55 -4.33 -8.86
C CYS A 189 16.60 -3.38 -9.46
N ASP A 190 16.20 -2.17 -9.83
CA ASP A 190 17.10 -1.17 -10.44
C ASP A 190 18.31 -0.86 -9.55
N ILE A 191 18.12 -0.78 -8.22
CA ILE A 191 19.20 -0.61 -7.24
C ILE A 191 20.22 -1.76 -7.33
N LEU A 192 19.74 -3.00 -7.42
CA LEU A 192 20.59 -4.19 -7.36
C LEU A 192 21.26 -4.51 -8.71
N ILE A 193 20.57 -4.16 -9.79
CA ILE A 193 21.01 -4.27 -11.19
C ILE A 193 22.14 -3.29 -11.50
N ASP A 194 22.13 -2.09 -10.88
CA ASP A 194 23.22 -1.10 -10.97
C ASP A 194 23.55 -0.67 -12.41
N GLY A 195 22.50 -0.36 -13.17
CA GLY A 195 22.62 0.23 -14.51
C GLY A 195 22.66 -0.76 -15.69
N ASP A 196 22.63 -2.07 -15.45
CA ASP A 196 22.50 -3.07 -16.52
C ASP A 196 21.05 -3.14 -17.05
N LYS A 197 20.81 -2.49 -18.20
CA LYS A 197 19.48 -2.32 -18.78
C LYS A 197 18.95 -3.53 -19.54
N GLU A 198 19.79 -4.52 -19.83
CA GLU A 198 19.41 -5.70 -20.61
C GLU A 198 18.78 -6.80 -19.74
N ILE A 199 18.82 -6.64 -18.41
CA ILE A 199 18.27 -7.61 -17.46
C ILE A 199 16.74 -7.63 -17.53
N LYS A 200 16.21 -8.79 -17.93
CA LYS A 200 14.78 -9.07 -17.84
C LYS A 200 14.38 -9.42 -16.41
N ARG A 201 13.26 -8.85 -15.97
CA ARG A 201 12.61 -9.15 -14.68
C ARG A 201 11.45 -10.10 -14.89
N THR A 202 11.13 -10.87 -13.88
CA THR A 202 9.91 -11.69 -13.79
C THR A 202 9.17 -11.34 -12.51
N VAL A 203 7.85 -11.47 -12.53
CA VAL A 203 7.02 -11.28 -11.34
C VAL A 203 7.14 -12.51 -10.44
N ALA A 204 7.39 -12.30 -9.14
CA ALA A 204 7.53 -13.41 -8.19
C ALA A 204 6.17 -14.05 -7.87
N GLU A 205 5.14 -13.23 -7.65
CA GLU A 205 3.76 -13.66 -7.43
C GLU A 205 2.80 -12.90 -8.38
N PRO A 206 2.47 -13.47 -9.55
CA PRO A 206 1.54 -12.87 -10.50
C PRO A 206 0.14 -12.70 -9.92
N ILE A 207 -0.56 -11.64 -10.34
CA ILE A 207 -1.99 -11.47 -10.01
C ILE A 207 -2.80 -12.57 -10.69
N SER A 208 -3.43 -13.43 -9.89
CA SER A 208 -4.15 -14.61 -10.39
C SER A 208 -5.59 -14.33 -10.86
N ARG A 209 -6.19 -13.22 -10.42
CA ARG A 209 -7.52 -12.79 -10.84
C ARG A 209 -7.51 -12.12 -12.22
N SER A 210 -8.67 -12.08 -12.86
CA SER A 210 -8.84 -11.33 -14.12
C SER A 210 -8.58 -9.83 -13.91
N LEU A 211 -7.89 -9.24 -14.89
CA LEU A 211 -7.58 -7.81 -14.94
C LEU A 211 -8.34 -7.15 -16.10
N PRO A 212 -8.62 -5.84 -16.01
CA PRO A 212 -9.14 -5.05 -17.13
C PRO A 212 -8.27 -5.23 -18.38
N GLU A 213 -8.88 -5.15 -19.56
CA GLU A 213 -8.20 -5.34 -20.85
C GLU A 213 -6.95 -4.47 -21.00
N SER A 214 -7.00 -3.22 -20.51
CA SER A 214 -5.86 -2.29 -20.54
C SER A 214 -4.63 -2.76 -19.75
N LEU A 215 -4.79 -3.71 -18.83
CA LEU A 215 -3.73 -4.25 -17.96
C LEU A 215 -3.39 -5.71 -18.31
N GLN A 216 -4.10 -6.32 -19.27
CA GLN A 216 -3.81 -7.69 -19.70
C GLN A 216 -2.49 -7.75 -20.46
N GLY A 217 -1.74 -8.85 -20.26
CA GLY A 217 -0.45 -9.08 -20.91
C GLY A 217 0.71 -8.25 -20.36
N GLN A 218 0.49 -7.43 -19.33
CA GLN A 218 1.56 -6.75 -18.61
C GLN A 218 2.13 -7.66 -17.52
N ASP A 219 3.44 -7.53 -17.24
CA ASP A 219 4.13 -8.26 -16.16
C ASP A 219 3.82 -7.64 -14.78
N VAL A 220 2.57 -7.77 -14.35
CA VAL A 220 2.07 -7.22 -13.07
C VAL A 220 1.91 -8.27 -11.98
N GLY A 221 2.17 -7.86 -10.75
CA GLY A 221 2.04 -8.67 -9.52
C GLY A 221 3.15 -8.40 -8.53
N TYR A 222 3.19 -9.14 -7.44
CA TYR A 222 4.00 -8.81 -6.27
C TYR A 222 5.40 -9.39 -6.38
N GLY A 223 6.37 -8.61 -5.89
CA GLY A 223 7.78 -8.96 -5.95
C GLY A 223 8.32 -9.08 -7.37
N ARG A 224 9.65 -9.16 -7.47
CA ARG A 224 10.35 -9.36 -8.74
C ARG A 224 11.50 -10.32 -8.54
N ALA A 225 11.82 -11.08 -9.57
CA ALA A 225 13.05 -11.85 -9.66
C ALA A 225 13.78 -11.49 -10.94
N PHE A 226 15.11 -11.62 -10.92
CA PHE A 226 15.95 -11.38 -12.09
C PHE A 226 17.27 -12.13 -11.97
N GLU A 227 17.94 -12.29 -13.11
CA GLU A 227 19.27 -12.86 -13.20
C GLU A 227 20.25 -11.82 -13.77
N LEU A 228 21.36 -11.60 -13.06
CA LEU A 228 22.43 -10.69 -13.47
C LEU A 228 23.19 -11.28 -14.66
N SER A 229 23.57 -10.41 -15.61
CA SER A 229 24.41 -10.78 -16.76
C SER A 229 25.81 -11.24 -16.34
N ALA A 230 26.34 -10.66 -15.26
CA ALA A 230 27.64 -10.99 -14.68
C ALA A 230 27.49 -11.31 -13.18
N PRO A 231 28.13 -12.38 -12.66
CA PRO A 231 28.09 -12.69 -11.24
C PRO A 231 28.69 -11.57 -10.39
N ILE A 232 28.03 -11.24 -9.28
CA ILE A 232 28.57 -10.33 -8.25
C ILE A 232 28.79 -11.05 -6.93
N THR A 233 29.51 -10.41 -6.02
CA THR A 233 29.66 -10.90 -4.65
C THR A 233 28.46 -10.51 -3.78
N LEU A 234 28.20 -11.26 -2.71
CA LEU A 234 27.19 -10.86 -1.71
C LEU A 234 27.51 -9.48 -1.11
N GLN A 235 28.78 -9.17 -0.88
CA GLN A 235 29.20 -7.86 -0.35
C GLN A 235 28.87 -6.72 -1.32
N THR A 236 29.05 -6.93 -2.62
CA THR A 236 28.64 -5.97 -3.65
C THR A 236 27.14 -5.76 -3.61
N LEU A 237 26.36 -6.83 -3.55
CA LEU A 237 24.89 -6.78 -3.47
C LEU A 237 24.42 -6.01 -2.23
N LEU A 238 24.97 -6.32 -1.05
CA LEU A 238 24.61 -5.65 0.20
C LEU A 238 24.97 -4.16 0.17
N LYS A 239 26.11 -3.78 -0.41
CA LYS A 239 26.51 -2.37 -0.59
C LYS A 239 25.59 -1.61 -1.55
N ARG A 240 25.21 -2.23 -2.68
CA ARG A 240 24.23 -1.68 -3.62
C ARG A 240 22.90 -1.44 -2.92
N LEU A 241 22.37 -2.46 -2.24
CA LEU A 241 21.12 -2.38 -1.48
C LEU A 241 21.18 -1.25 -0.45
N SER A 242 22.16 -1.31 0.45
CA SER A 242 22.39 -0.31 1.51
C SER A 242 22.38 1.11 0.94
N THR A 243 23.16 1.36 -0.11
CA THR A 243 23.29 2.69 -0.72
C THR A 243 21.98 3.13 -1.37
N GLY A 244 21.33 2.25 -2.14
CA GLY A 244 20.10 2.55 -2.87
C GLY A 244 18.92 2.87 -1.94
N ILE A 245 18.79 2.16 -0.82
CA ILE A 245 17.71 2.38 0.15
C ILE A 245 18.00 3.49 1.17
N GLY A 246 19.04 4.31 0.95
CA GLY A 246 19.31 5.51 1.77
C GLY A 246 20.49 5.40 2.73
N GLY A 247 21.44 4.49 2.48
CA GLY A 247 22.69 4.38 3.21
C GLY A 247 22.59 3.64 4.55
N GLN A 248 21.78 2.57 4.62
CA GLN A 248 21.61 1.82 5.86
C GLN A 248 22.91 1.14 6.33
N LYS A 249 23.35 1.51 7.53
CA LYS A 249 24.61 0.99 8.11
C LYS A 249 24.54 -0.48 8.48
N TYR A 250 23.37 -0.99 8.83
CA TYR A 250 23.17 -2.36 9.31
C TYR A 250 22.06 -3.02 8.51
N LEU A 251 22.30 -4.27 8.10
CA LEU A 251 21.34 -5.13 7.42
C LEU A 251 21.28 -6.46 8.17
N MET A 252 20.08 -7.05 8.25
CA MET A 252 19.89 -8.36 8.87
C MET A 252 19.98 -9.43 7.80
N VAL A 253 21.00 -10.29 7.89
CA VAL A 253 21.29 -11.32 6.89
C VAL A 253 21.21 -12.70 7.53
N ALA A 254 20.37 -13.58 6.98
CA ALA A 254 20.33 -14.99 7.33
C ALA A 254 21.03 -15.81 6.25
N LEU A 255 21.99 -16.63 6.67
CA LEU A 255 22.83 -17.44 5.78
C LEU A 255 22.47 -18.92 5.87
N PRO A 256 22.58 -19.66 4.75
CA PRO A 256 22.45 -21.10 4.79
C PRO A 256 23.59 -21.73 5.60
N PRO A 257 23.38 -22.85 6.31
CA PRO A 257 24.42 -23.47 7.14
C PRO A 257 25.72 -23.84 6.42
N ALA A 258 25.65 -24.03 5.09
CA ALA A 258 26.82 -24.32 4.25
C ALA A 258 27.70 -23.07 3.96
N LEU A 259 27.21 -21.87 4.27
CA LEU A 259 27.93 -20.60 4.15
C LEU A 259 28.24 -20.05 5.55
N ASP A 260 29.39 -20.44 6.07
CA ASP A 260 29.89 -20.04 7.40
C ASP A 260 30.79 -18.80 7.36
N ASP A 261 31.17 -18.32 6.18
CA ASP A 261 32.11 -17.22 5.98
C ASP A 261 31.65 -16.27 4.87
N LEU A 262 31.17 -15.09 5.30
CA LEU A 262 30.76 -13.99 4.42
C LEU A 262 31.90 -13.39 3.60
N THR A 263 33.18 -13.68 3.92
CA THR A 263 34.34 -13.18 3.17
C THR A 263 34.70 -14.08 1.99
N LYS A 264 34.24 -15.34 1.98
CA LYS A 264 34.35 -16.20 0.81
C LYS A 264 33.42 -15.69 -0.28
N THR A 265 33.95 -15.56 -1.50
CA THR A 265 33.26 -14.98 -2.65
C THR A 265 32.08 -15.86 -3.06
N GLN A 266 30.90 -15.61 -2.49
CA GLN A 266 29.67 -16.18 -3.02
C GLN A 266 29.32 -15.44 -4.30
N THR A 267 29.35 -16.15 -5.42
CA THR A 267 28.85 -15.64 -6.70
C THR A 267 27.34 -15.67 -6.71
N ILE A 268 26.74 -14.48 -6.88
CA ILE A 268 25.31 -14.26 -6.95
C ILE A 268 24.98 -13.81 -8.37
N THR A 269 24.03 -14.51 -9.00
CA THR A 269 23.41 -14.11 -10.27
C THR A 269 21.91 -13.97 -10.13
N LYS A 270 21.23 -14.83 -9.35
CA LYS A 270 19.77 -14.83 -9.22
C LYS A 270 19.30 -14.19 -7.92
N ILE A 271 18.47 -13.15 -8.03
CA ILE A 271 17.94 -12.39 -6.92
C ILE A 271 16.42 -12.29 -7.04
N ALA A 272 15.72 -12.36 -5.90
CA ALA A 272 14.31 -11.99 -5.81
C ALA A 272 14.11 -10.93 -4.72
N VAL A 273 13.23 -9.97 -4.99
CA VAL A 273 12.94 -8.84 -4.11
C VAL A 273 11.44 -8.72 -3.89
N CYS A 274 11.05 -8.37 -2.66
CA CYS A 274 9.71 -7.90 -2.34
C CYS A 274 9.84 -6.92 -1.19
N ALA A 275 9.61 -5.63 -1.42
CA ALA A 275 9.57 -4.64 -0.35
C ALA A 275 8.49 -5.00 0.70
N GLY A 276 8.60 -4.42 1.89
CA GLY A 276 7.69 -4.67 3.01
C GLY A 276 7.79 -6.10 3.54
N SER A 277 6.65 -6.75 3.75
CA SER A 277 6.55 -8.12 4.28
C SER A 277 6.51 -9.17 3.16
N GLY A 278 7.66 -9.53 2.59
CA GLY A 278 7.74 -10.36 1.38
C GLY A 278 7.71 -11.87 1.56
N ALA A 279 7.49 -12.39 2.77
CA ALA A 279 7.65 -13.82 3.08
C ALA A 279 6.80 -14.75 2.19
N ASP A 280 5.51 -14.43 2.02
CA ASP A 280 4.60 -15.25 1.22
C ASP A 280 4.81 -15.09 -0.30
N VAL A 281 5.23 -13.90 -0.73
CA VAL A 281 5.53 -13.57 -2.13
C VAL A 281 6.77 -14.30 -2.62
N LEU A 282 7.80 -14.39 -1.78
CA LEU A 282 9.10 -14.94 -2.15
C LEU A 282 9.24 -16.45 -1.89
N LYS A 283 8.23 -17.09 -1.27
CA LYS A 283 8.31 -18.47 -0.75
C LYS A 283 8.65 -19.56 -1.78
N ASN A 284 8.31 -19.33 -3.05
CA ASN A 284 8.44 -20.31 -4.14
C ASN A 284 9.53 -19.93 -5.17
N THR A 285 10.36 -18.93 -4.89
CA THR A 285 11.41 -18.48 -5.81
C THR A 285 12.63 -19.41 -5.79
N ASP A 286 13.32 -19.55 -6.92
CA ASP A 286 14.61 -20.27 -7.05
C ASP A 286 15.83 -19.36 -6.87
N ALA A 287 15.61 -18.11 -6.45
CA ALA A 287 16.66 -17.11 -6.30
C ALA A 287 17.69 -17.51 -5.22
N GLN A 288 18.94 -17.07 -5.40
CA GLN A 288 20.01 -17.31 -4.43
C GLN A 288 19.90 -16.34 -3.24
N VAL A 289 19.46 -15.11 -3.50
CA VAL A 289 19.27 -14.06 -2.48
C VAL A 289 17.84 -13.54 -2.55
N LEU A 290 17.20 -13.48 -1.38
CA LEU A 290 15.90 -12.89 -1.17
C LEU A 290 16.07 -11.57 -0.43
N VAL A 291 15.57 -10.47 -0.98
CA VAL A 291 15.61 -9.15 -0.36
C VAL A 291 14.20 -8.71 0.00
N THR A 292 13.98 -8.35 1.26
CA THR A 292 12.69 -7.86 1.72
C THR A 292 12.83 -6.88 2.88
N GLY A 293 11.76 -6.21 3.28
CA GLY A 293 11.75 -5.37 4.48
C GLY A 293 11.83 -6.24 5.73
N GLU A 294 10.95 -7.23 5.85
CA GLU A 294 10.88 -8.15 6.97
C GLU A 294 10.50 -9.58 6.57
N MET A 295 10.92 -10.54 7.39
CA MET A 295 10.58 -11.95 7.23
C MET A 295 10.51 -12.63 8.59
N ALA A 296 9.43 -13.38 8.85
CA ALA A 296 9.28 -14.12 10.09
C ALA A 296 10.36 -15.21 10.22
N HIS A 297 10.76 -15.51 11.47
CA HIS A 297 11.86 -16.42 11.79
C HIS A 297 11.79 -17.77 11.07
N HIS A 298 10.64 -18.43 11.05
CA HIS A 298 10.49 -19.75 10.42
C HIS A 298 10.58 -19.71 8.89
N TYR A 299 10.19 -18.60 8.24
CA TYR A 299 10.40 -18.43 6.81
C TYR A 299 11.90 -18.26 6.50
N ALA A 300 12.60 -17.42 7.28
CA ALA A 300 14.05 -17.27 7.12
C ALA A 300 14.80 -18.58 7.37
N LEU A 301 14.45 -19.34 8.41
CA LEU A 301 15.02 -20.66 8.68
C LEU A 301 14.75 -21.63 7.54
N ARG A 302 13.54 -21.63 6.98
CA ARG A 302 13.19 -22.47 5.84
C ARG A 302 14.05 -22.13 4.61
N HIS A 303 14.19 -20.86 4.27
CA HIS A 303 14.96 -20.42 3.09
C HIS A 303 16.46 -20.74 3.24
N THR A 304 17.02 -20.53 4.44
CA THR A 304 18.42 -20.91 4.71
C THR A 304 18.64 -22.43 4.63
N GLN A 305 17.67 -23.27 5.02
CA GLN A 305 17.72 -24.72 4.79
C GLN A 305 17.64 -25.11 3.30
N LEU A 306 17.03 -24.28 2.45
CA LEU A 306 17.02 -24.45 1.00
C LEU A 306 18.31 -23.96 0.32
N GLY A 307 19.28 -23.44 1.07
CA GLY A 307 20.51 -22.88 0.52
C GLY A 307 20.40 -21.42 0.07
N GLN A 308 19.29 -20.74 0.38
CA GLN A 308 19.06 -19.35 0.01
C GLN A 308 19.55 -18.39 1.11
N ILE A 309 19.96 -17.20 0.70
CA ILE A 309 20.32 -16.09 1.60
C ILE A 309 19.10 -15.19 1.73
N VAL A 310 18.78 -14.76 2.95
CA VAL A 310 17.72 -13.77 3.19
C VAL A 310 18.35 -12.49 3.72
N VAL A 311 18.04 -11.37 3.07
CA VAL A 311 18.43 -10.03 3.48
C VAL A 311 17.17 -9.26 3.84
N THR A 312 17.10 -8.80 5.08
CA THR A 312 16.02 -7.95 5.60
C THR A 312 16.56 -6.59 5.98
N CYS A 313 15.79 -5.55 5.70
CA CYS A 313 16.24 -4.17 5.84
C CYS A 313 15.25 -3.26 6.58
N PHE A 314 14.37 -3.82 7.41
CA PHE A 314 13.19 -3.18 8.01
C PHE A 314 12.12 -2.81 6.98
N HIS A 315 10.87 -2.82 7.41
CA HIS A 315 9.68 -2.70 6.55
C HIS A 315 9.72 -1.40 5.73
N SER A 316 9.52 -0.26 6.39
CA SER A 316 9.43 1.03 5.73
C SER A 316 10.76 1.49 5.13
N ASN A 317 11.89 0.97 5.60
CA ASN A 317 13.20 1.27 5.00
C ASN A 317 13.40 0.64 3.62
N SER A 318 12.71 -0.47 3.31
CA SER A 318 12.70 -1.06 1.97
C SER A 318 11.84 -0.29 0.96
N GLU A 319 11.13 0.75 1.43
CA GLU A 319 10.08 1.46 0.69
C GLU A 319 10.34 2.96 0.62
N ARG A 320 10.72 3.60 1.73
CA ARG A 320 10.68 5.06 1.88
C ARG A 320 11.49 5.83 0.84
N LYS A 321 12.67 5.32 0.44
CA LYS A 321 13.50 5.99 -0.57
C LYS A 321 12.93 5.90 -1.99
N PHE A 322 12.00 5.00 -2.26
CA PHE A 322 11.25 5.01 -3.52
C PHE A 322 10.42 6.29 -3.67
N LEU A 323 9.88 6.84 -2.57
CA LEU A 323 9.09 8.07 -2.64
C LEU A 323 9.89 9.24 -3.23
N GLU A 324 11.15 9.37 -2.80
CA GLU A 324 12.06 10.42 -3.26
C GLU A 324 12.66 10.10 -4.64
N GLN A 325 13.16 8.88 -4.82
CA GLN A 325 13.95 8.53 -6.01
C GLN A 325 13.09 8.22 -7.24
N ARG A 326 11.82 7.84 -7.06
CA ARG A 326 10.95 7.40 -8.17
C ARG A 326 9.58 8.06 -8.15
N LEU A 327 8.83 7.97 -7.06
CA LEU A 327 7.45 8.44 -7.04
C LEU A 327 7.36 9.95 -7.26
N LYS A 328 8.17 10.73 -6.53
CA LYS A 328 8.21 12.19 -6.64
C LYS A 328 8.44 12.66 -8.09
N PRO A 329 9.54 12.30 -8.77
CA PRO A 329 9.79 12.81 -10.13
C PRO A 329 8.74 12.32 -11.14
N GLN A 330 8.18 11.12 -10.97
CA GLN A 330 7.11 10.63 -11.82
C GLN A 330 5.81 11.42 -11.62
N LEU A 331 5.44 11.71 -10.37
CA LEU A 331 4.26 12.50 -10.04
C LEU A 331 4.41 13.95 -10.53
N GLU A 332 5.57 14.57 -10.33
CA GLU A 332 5.88 15.91 -10.86
C GLU A 332 5.71 15.96 -12.38
N ALA A 333 6.21 14.94 -13.10
CA ALA A 333 6.05 14.84 -14.54
C ALA A 333 4.59 14.69 -14.98
N GLN A 334 3.79 13.87 -14.28
CA GLN A 334 2.36 13.74 -14.58
C GLN A 334 1.60 15.04 -14.31
N LEU A 335 1.84 15.69 -13.16
CA LEU A 335 1.19 16.95 -12.78
C LEU A 335 1.52 18.08 -13.76
N ASN A 336 2.79 18.18 -14.18
CA ASN A 336 3.20 19.12 -15.22
C ASN A 336 2.43 18.88 -16.54
N GLY A 337 2.25 17.63 -16.93
CA GLY A 337 1.50 17.25 -18.14
C GLY A 337 0.01 17.58 -18.12
N ILE A 338 -0.58 17.85 -16.94
CA ILE A 338 -2.02 18.16 -16.78
C ILE A 338 -2.27 19.58 -16.24
N GLY A 339 -1.29 20.49 -16.39
CA GLY A 339 -1.46 21.92 -16.08
C GLY A 339 -1.16 22.33 -14.65
N TYR A 340 -0.60 21.43 -13.83
CA TYR A 340 -0.15 21.70 -12.45
C TYR A 340 1.39 21.74 -12.33
N GLY A 341 2.07 22.32 -13.33
CA GLY A 341 3.54 22.40 -13.35
C GLY A 341 4.15 23.29 -12.25
N ASN A 342 3.34 24.13 -11.59
CA ASN A 342 3.74 24.93 -10.43
C ASN A 342 3.46 24.23 -9.08
N ALA A 343 2.93 23.00 -9.09
CA ALA A 343 2.64 22.28 -7.86
C ALA A 343 3.94 21.86 -7.16
N LEU A 344 3.94 21.93 -5.82
CA LEU A 344 5.04 21.48 -4.99
C LEU A 344 4.81 20.03 -4.57
N VAL A 345 5.77 19.15 -4.86
CA VAL A 345 5.77 17.75 -4.39
C VAL A 345 6.88 17.57 -3.37
N HIS A 346 6.50 17.41 -2.11
CA HIS A 346 7.43 17.16 -1.00
C HIS A 346 7.42 15.69 -0.60
N VAL A 347 8.56 15.17 -0.19
CA VAL A 347 8.64 13.93 0.60
C VAL A 347 8.78 14.34 2.06
N SER A 348 8.01 13.71 2.94
CA SER A 348 8.02 14.01 4.36
C SER A 348 9.42 13.86 4.94
N SER A 349 9.86 14.89 5.68
CA SER A 349 11.09 14.85 6.47
C SER A 349 10.86 14.30 7.88
N ALA A 350 9.59 14.25 8.31
CA ALA A 350 9.17 13.74 9.61
C ALA A 350 9.01 12.21 9.63
N ASP A 351 8.68 11.61 8.48
CA ASP A 351 8.58 10.16 8.29
C ASP A 351 9.91 9.45 8.58
N ARG A 352 9.84 8.40 9.39
CA ARG A 352 10.96 7.56 9.81
C ARG A 352 10.46 6.17 10.21
N ASP A 353 11.38 5.22 10.26
CA ASP A 353 11.06 3.88 10.74
C ASP A 353 10.65 3.94 12.22
N PRO A 354 9.64 3.17 12.67
CA PRO A 354 9.27 3.12 14.08
C PRO A 354 10.31 2.42 14.96
N PHE A 355 11.30 1.71 14.38
CA PHE A 355 12.36 1.03 15.10
C PHE A 355 13.72 1.70 14.91
N ASP A 356 14.41 1.91 16.03
CA ASP A 356 15.82 2.29 16.04
C ASP A 356 16.70 1.07 16.37
N ILE A 357 17.89 1.02 15.77
CA ILE A 357 18.93 0.04 16.13
C ILE A 357 19.77 0.64 17.26
N ILE A 358 19.57 0.11 18.47
CA ILE A 358 20.28 0.55 19.66
C ILE A 358 21.40 -0.44 20.01
N ASP A 359 22.63 0.06 20.13
CA ASP A 359 23.70 -0.70 20.78
C ASP A 359 23.47 -0.64 22.30
N VAL A 360 22.98 -1.74 22.87
CA VAL A 360 22.63 -1.79 24.31
C VAL A 360 23.84 -1.60 25.23
N ARG A 361 25.06 -1.72 24.72
CA ARG A 361 26.29 -1.44 25.46
C ARG A 361 26.54 0.05 25.66
N ASP A 362 25.92 0.90 24.84
CA ASP A 362 26.01 2.35 24.91
C ASP A 362 24.95 2.96 25.85
N LEU A 363 24.07 2.15 26.42
CA LEU A 363 23.06 2.59 27.38
C LEU A 363 23.69 2.72 28.78
N ALA A 364 23.44 3.87 29.43
CA ALA A 364 23.98 4.23 30.74
C ALA A 364 23.35 3.45 31.90
#